data_AF-A0A3B9VQ55-F1
#
_entry.id   AF-A0A3B9VQ55-F1
#
_cell.length_a   1.000
_cell.length_b   1.000
_cell.length_c   1.000
_cell.angle_alpha   90.00
_cell.angle_beta   90.00
_cell.angle_gamma   90.00
#
_symmetry.space_group_name_H-M   'P 1'
#
loop_
_entity.id
_entity.type
_entity.pdbx_description
1 polymer ?
#
loop_
_entity_poly.entity_id
_entity_poly.type
_entity_poly.pdbx_seq_one_letter_code
_entity_poly.pdbx_strand_id
1 'polypeptide(L)'
;MAFSDRDDDSIYSLFALDIDGTMIGADRIVHADLVAAIGRVQSLGATVSIATGRALVPALRVAEQAGAAGPVICFQGAMTFDPVAHSELRHVRLSWDSTTRAISGLTEKVSVVMLFLDGDVWVERRTDWIDGYVERMGLAIRYSDSLISMADRGPTSIVGVGDPATIEAAVSSLRTQLDGSALVTHSLPNLCEVEAIGAGKDLAVEHLATRLGITKANVVAVGDEKGDRTMVEWAGLGVAIEGGDPE
;
A
#
# COMPACT_ATOMS: atom_id res chain seq x y z
N MET A 1 20.97 9.10 43.89
CA MET A 1 21.43 7.74 43.52
C MET A 1 20.22 7.01 42.95
N ALA A 2 20.14 6.62 41.69
CA ALA A 2 20.99 6.81 40.53
C ALA A 2 20.04 6.91 39.33
N PHE A 3 20.25 7.87 38.45
CA PHE A 3 19.74 7.78 37.09
C PHE A 3 20.52 6.62 36.46
N SER A 4 19.88 5.48 36.24
CA SER A 4 20.51 4.37 35.55
C SER A 4 20.33 4.56 34.05
N ASP A 5 21.46 4.83 33.41
CA ASP A 5 21.73 4.75 31.98
C ASP A 5 20.75 3.87 31.22
N ARG A 6 19.97 4.51 30.33
CA ARG A 6 19.60 3.90 29.06
C ARG A 6 20.44 4.59 28.01
N ASP A 7 21.65 4.11 27.80
CA ASP A 7 22.29 4.21 26.50
C ASP A 7 21.46 3.33 25.55
N ASP A 8 20.38 3.89 25.01
CA ASP A 8 19.55 3.28 23.97
C ASP A 8 20.15 3.70 22.62
N ASP A 9 21.20 3.00 22.21
CA ASP A 9 22.05 3.34 21.06
C ASP A 9 21.37 3.05 19.70
N SER A 10 20.04 2.92 19.67
CA SER A 10 19.26 2.92 18.42
C SER A 10 18.48 4.23 18.29
N ILE A 11 19.01 5.15 17.47
CA ILE A 11 18.32 6.41 17.15
C ILE A 11 16.99 6.14 16.43
N TYR A 12 16.85 4.99 15.76
CA TYR A 12 15.68 4.63 14.96
C TYR A 12 15.10 3.28 15.39
N SER A 13 13.78 3.24 15.58
CA SER A 13 13.05 2.08 16.13
C SER A 13 11.98 1.55 15.17
N LEU A 14 11.62 2.29 14.13
CA LEU A 14 10.72 1.84 13.06
C LEU A 14 11.32 2.16 11.69
N PHE A 15 11.37 1.17 10.81
CA PHE A 15 11.73 1.32 9.42
C PHE A 15 10.51 0.98 8.57
N ALA A 16 10.01 1.92 7.78
CA ALA A 16 8.94 1.72 6.82
C ALA A 16 9.53 1.68 5.41
N LEU A 17 9.43 0.53 4.74
CA LEU A 17 10.03 0.31 3.43
C LEU A 17 8.94 0.14 2.37
N ASP A 18 9.00 0.89 1.27
CA ASP A 18 8.23 0.53 0.08
C ASP A 18 8.77 -0.76 -0.58
N ILE A 19 7.94 -1.42 -1.38
CA ILE A 19 8.31 -2.64 -2.12
C ILE A 19 8.92 -2.32 -3.49
N ASP A 20 8.15 -1.70 -4.37
CA ASP A 20 8.38 -1.71 -5.82
C ASP A 20 9.33 -0.57 -6.18
N GLY A 21 10.54 -0.89 -6.65
CA GLY A 21 11.59 0.12 -6.88
C GLY A 21 12.46 0.39 -5.65
N THR A 22 11.96 0.02 -4.45
CA THR A 22 12.69 0.16 -3.18
C THR A 22 13.29 -1.15 -2.67
N MET A 23 12.49 -2.09 -2.18
CA MET A 23 13.00 -3.39 -1.72
C MET A 23 13.28 -4.36 -2.87
N ILE A 24 12.56 -4.17 -3.98
CA ILE A 24 12.57 -5.05 -5.13
C ILE A 24 12.73 -4.20 -6.39
N GLY A 25 13.79 -4.48 -7.16
CA GLY A 25 14.02 -3.82 -8.45
C GLY A 25 13.31 -4.51 -9.62
N ALA A 26 13.74 -4.18 -10.84
CA ALA A 26 13.17 -4.74 -12.08
C ALA A 26 13.32 -6.28 -12.19
N ASP A 27 14.27 -6.88 -11.47
CA ASP A 27 14.49 -8.34 -11.41
C ASP A 27 13.42 -9.07 -10.58
N ARG A 28 12.61 -8.34 -9.82
CA ARG A 28 11.53 -8.85 -8.96
C ARG A 28 12.03 -9.77 -7.84
N ILE A 29 13.27 -9.59 -7.39
CA ILE A 29 13.90 -10.42 -6.37
C ILE A 29 14.10 -9.64 -5.07
N VAL A 30 13.78 -10.28 -3.94
CA VAL A 30 14.25 -9.84 -2.63
C VAL A 30 15.67 -10.37 -2.44
N HIS A 31 16.66 -9.47 -2.50
CA HIS A 31 18.07 -9.86 -2.45
C HIS A 31 18.52 -10.29 -1.06
N ALA A 32 19.46 -11.25 -1.00
CA ALA A 32 19.98 -11.78 0.27
C ALA A 32 20.64 -10.71 1.14
N ASP A 33 21.27 -9.70 0.54
CA ASP A 33 21.87 -8.59 1.27
C ASP A 33 20.82 -7.72 1.98
N LEU A 34 19.65 -7.51 1.35
CA LEU A 34 18.51 -6.83 1.97
C LEU A 34 17.95 -7.65 3.13
N VAL A 35 17.77 -8.96 2.95
CA VAL A 35 17.35 -9.87 4.03
C VAL A 35 18.31 -9.78 5.22
N ALA A 36 19.63 -9.81 4.96
CA ALA A 36 20.65 -9.70 6.00
C ALA A 36 20.62 -8.33 6.70
N ALA A 37 20.39 -7.24 5.96
CA ALA A 37 20.27 -5.89 6.51
C ALA A 37 19.03 -5.75 7.42
N ILE A 38 17.87 -6.24 6.97
CA ILE A 38 16.63 -6.28 7.76
C ILE A 38 16.85 -7.10 9.03
N GLY A 39 17.45 -8.28 8.91
CA GLY A 39 17.77 -9.13 10.05
C GLY A 39 18.67 -8.42 11.07
N ARG A 40 19.69 -7.68 10.61
CA ARG A 40 20.58 -6.91 11.49
C ARG A 40 19.82 -5.79 12.20
N VAL A 41 19.02 -4.99 11.49
CA VAL A 41 18.23 -3.89 12.07
C VAL A 41 17.27 -4.42 13.14
N GLN A 42 16.59 -5.53 12.86
CA GLN A 42 15.67 -6.14 13.83
C GLN A 42 16.39 -6.73 15.04
N SER A 43 17.61 -7.27 14.88
CA SER A 43 18.42 -7.77 16.01
C SER A 43 18.84 -6.67 16.99
N LEU A 44 18.82 -5.41 16.55
CA LEU A 44 19.05 -4.22 17.38
C LEU A 44 17.77 -3.71 18.06
N GLY A 45 16.63 -4.39 17.88
CA GLY A 45 15.36 -4.04 18.52
C GLY A 45 14.43 -3.17 17.69
N ALA A 46 14.82 -2.76 16.47
CA ALA A 46 13.97 -1.97 15.59
C ALA A 46 12.91 -2.85 14.89
N THR A 47 11.74 -2.28 14.64
CA THR A 47 10.68 -2.91 13.84
C THR A 47 10.87 -2.55 12.37
N VAL A 48 10.88 -3.53 11.47
CA VAL A 48 10.88 -3.30 10.01
C VAL A 48 9.49 -3.63 9.47
N SER A 49 8.80 -2.60 8.97
CA SER A 49 7.45 -2.65 8.40
C SER A 49 7.48 -2.34 6.91
N ILE A 50 6.50 -2.86 6.18
CA ILE A 50 6.33 -2.61 4.75
C ILE A 50 5.25 -1.54 4.56
N ALA A 51 5.42 -0.64 3.57
CA ALA A 51 4.40 0.33 3.16
C ALA A 51 4.26 0.40 1.64
N THR A 52 3.21 -0.23 1.09
CA THR A 52 3.08 -0.45 -0.36
C THR A 52 1.67 -0.14 -0.90
N GLY A 53 1.60 0.12 -2.21
CA GLY A 53 0.35 0.15 -2.97
C GLY A 53 -0.27 -1.23 -3.19
N ARG A 54 0.52 -2.31 -3.09
CA ARG A 54 0.06 -3.68 -3.32
C ARG A 54 -1.06 -4.09 -2.36
N ALA A 55 -1.88 -5.04 -2.80
CA ALA A 55 -2.86 -5.73 -1.95
C ALA A 55 -2.18 -6.57 -0.84
N LEU A 56 -2.94 -6.94 0.19
CA LEU A 56 -2.41 -7.61 1.38
C LEU A 56 -1.61 -8.88 1.08
N VAL A 57 -2.15 -9.83 0.31
CA VAL A 57 -1.49 -11.11 0.03
C VAL A 57 -0.13 -10.95 -0.66
N PRO A 58 0.00 -10.22 -1.79
CA PRO A 58 1.30 -10.01 -2.41
C PRO A 58 2.26 -9.17 -1.55
N ALA A 59 1.76 -8.28 -0.69
CA ALA A 59 2.60 -7.54 0.26
C ALA A 59 3.18 -8.46 1.37
N LEU A 60 2.34 -9.32 1.95
CA LEU A 60 2.75 -10.32 2.96
C LEU A 60 3.83 -11.26 2.42
N ARG A 61 3.69 -11.70 1.16
CA ARG A 61 4.69 -12.57 0.52
C ARG A 61 6.08 -11.92 0.47
N VAL A 62 6.15 -10.62 0.15
CA VAL A 62 7.42 -9.88 0.13
C VAL A 62 7.95 -9.67 1.54
N ALA A 63 7.08 -9.32 2.50
CA ALA A 63 7.48 -9.18 3.90
C ALA A 63 8.10 -10.48 4.44
N GLU A 64 7.48 -11.63 4.16
CA GLU A 64 7.96 -12.95 4.54
C GLU A 64 9.32 -13.28 3.88
N GLN A 65 9.44 -13.06 2.56
CA GLN A 65 10.69 -13.27 1.82
C GLN A 65 11.83 -12.39 2.35
N ALA A 66 11.52 -11.16 2.75
CA ALA A 66 12.48 -10.21 3.29
C ALA A 66 12.84 -10.46 4.77
N GLY A 67 12.06 -11.29 5.47
CA GLY A 67 12.17 -11.46 6.91
C GLY A 67 11.75 -10.22 7.71
N ALA A 68 10.92 -9.34 7.13
CA ALA A 68 10.38 -8.16 7.79
C ALA A 68 9.24 -8.60 8.74
N ALA A 69 9.45 -8.43 10.04
CA ALA A 69 8.56 -8.95 11.09
C ALA A 69 7.52 -7.93 11.57
N GLY A 70 7.59 -6.68 11.11
CA GLY A 70 6.64 -5.63 11.48
C GLY A 70 5.31 -5.72 10.73
N PRO A 71 4.32 -4.90 11.14
CA PRO A 71 3.06 -4.80 10.43
C PRO A 71 3.22 -4.37 8.96
N VAL A 72 2.31 -4.84 8.12
CA VAL A 72 2.30 -4.57 6.68
C VAL A 72 1.23 -3.54 6.36
N ILE A 73 1.65 -2.40 5.82
CA ILE A 73 0.80 -1.35 5.29
C ILE A 73 0.60 -1.61 3.79
N CYS A 74 -0.64 -1.77 3.36
CA CYS A 74 -1.03 -2.16 2.00
C CYS A 74 -2.17 -1.27 1.47
N PHE A 75 -2.50 -1.41 0.19
CA PHE A 75 -3.52 -0.59 -0.50
C PHE A 75 -3.28 0.91 -0.30
N GLN A 76 -2.06 1.38 -0.60
CA GLN A 76 -1.65 2.78 -0.42
C GLN A 76 -1.91 3.31 0.99
N GLY A 77 -1.82 2.46 2.02
CA GLY A 77 -2.08 2.84 3.41
C GLY A 77 -3.54 2.74 3.86
N ALA A 78 -4.46 2.26 3.01
CA ALA A 78 -5.83 2.00 3.42
C ALA A 78 -5.92 0.87 4.46
N MET A 79 -4.95 -0.05 4.53
CA MET A 79 -4.93 -1.12 5.52
C MET A 79 -3.55 -1.29 6.15
N THR A 80 -3.51 -1.52 7.46
CA THR A 80 -2.33 -1.98 8.21
C THR A 80 -2.67 -3.31 8.87
N PHE A 81 -1.92 -4.36 8.56
CA PHE A 81 -2.16 -5.72 9.04
C PHE A 81 -0.97 -6.22 9.84
N ASP A 82 -1.23 -6.82 11.00
CA ASP A 82 -0.22 -7.50 11.80
C ASP A 82 -0.16 -8.99 11.40
N PRO A 83 0.94 -9.44 10.76
CA PRO A 83 1.09 -10.83 10.34
C PRO A 83 1.28 -11.81 11.49
N VAL A 84 1.73 -11.36 12.67
CA VAL A 84 1.95 -12.20 13.84
C VAL A 84 0.65 -12.40 14.61
N ALA A 85 -0.10 -11.32 14.84
CA ALA A 85 -1.39 -11.39 15.52
C ALA A 85 -2.54 -11.80 14.58
N HIS A 86 -2.30 -11.85 13.26
CA HIS A 86 -3.31 -12.07 12.23
C HIS A 86 -4.50 -11.11 12.36
N SER A 87 -4.24 -9.81 12.54
CA SER A 87 -5.27 -8.82 12.81
C SER A 87 -5.08 -7.52 12.05
N GLU A 88 -6.19 -6.88 11.68
CA GLU A 88 -6.19 -5.53 11.11
C GLU A 88 -5.92 -4.51 12.23
N LEU A 89 -4.78 -3.82 12.18
CA LEU A 89 -4.46 -2.73 13.10
C LEU A 89 -5.19 -1.44 12.71
N ARG A 90 -5.41 -1.25 11.40
CA ARG A 90 -6.07 -0.11 10.78
C ARG A 90 -6.70 -0.54 9.46
N HIS A 91 -7.92 -0.07 9.19
CA HIS A 91 -8.58 -0.27 7.90
C HIS A 91 -9.49 0.92 7.59
N VAL A 92 -9.13 1.71 6.59
CA VAL A 92 -9.90 2.85 6.10
C VAL A 92 -10.56 2.44 4.80
N ARG A 93 -11.88 2.34 4.83
CA ARG A 93 -12.69 1.85 3.71
C ARG A 93 -13.30 3.01 2.94
N LEU A 94 -13.52 2.80 1.65
CA LEU A 94 -14.22 3.76 0.81
C LEU A 94 -15.66 3.96 1.29
N SER A 95 -16.15 5.19 1.18
CA SER A 95 -17.55 5.51 1.42
C SER A 95 -18.42 5.01 0.27
N TRP A 96 -19.74 4.89 0.48
CA TRP A 96 -20.69 4.56 -0.58
C TRP A 96 -20.62 5.55 -1.76
N ASP A 97 -20.52 6.86 -1.47
CA ASP A 97 -20.45 7.90 -2.51
C ASP A 97 -19.19 7.76 -3.36
N SER A 98 -18.03 7.68 -2.72
CA SER A 98 -16.73 7.53 -3.39
C SER A 98 -16.70 6.24 -4.22
N THR A 99 -17.22 5.13 -3.66
CA THR A 99 -17.28 3.83 -4.32
C THR A 99 -18.16 3.88 -5.58
N THR A 100 -19.36 4.43 -5.46
CA THR A 100 -20.32 4.55 -6.57
C THR A 100 -19.76 5.39 -7.70
N ARG A 101 -19.11 6.51 -7.38
CA ARG A 101 -18.53 7.44 -8.35
C ARG A 101 -17.29 6.87 -9.01
N ALA A 102 -16.43 6.19 -8.24
CA ALA A 102 -15.26 5.50 -8.78
C ALA A 102 -15.65 4.37 -9.75
N ILE A 103 -16.59 3.50 -9.38
CA ILE A 103 -17.10 2.45 -10.26
C ILE A 103 -17.69 3.08 -11.52
N SER A 104 -18.63 4.03 -11.38
CA SER A 104 -19.28 4.68 -12.53
C SER A 104 -18.28 5.42 -13.43
N GLY A 105 -17.23 6.01 -12.84
CA GLY A 105 -16.22 6.76 -13.57
C GLY A 105 -15.22 5.89 -14.34
N LEU A 106 -15.07 4.62 -13.94
CA LEU A 106 -14.20 3.62 -14.58
C LEU A 106 -14.95 2.71 -15.54
N THR A 107 -16.17 2.30 -15.18
CA THR A 107 -17.03 1.44 -16.00
C THR A 107 -17.19 2.07 -17.39
N GLU A 108 -17.19 1.22 -18.42
CA GLU A 108 -17.18 1.57 -19.86
C GLU A 108 -15.88 2.17 -20.40
N LYS A 109 -15.03 2.79 -19.56
CA LYS A 109 -13.75 3.36 -20.00
C LYS A 109 -12.62 2.34 -19.98
N VAL A 110 -12.57 1.52 -18.92
CA VAL A 110 -11.47 0.58 -18.70
C VAL A 110 -11.86 -0.85 -19.06
N SER A 111 -10.86 -1.71 -19.27
CA SER A 111 -11.07 -3.11 -19.64
C SER A 111 -11.58 -3.98 -18.49
N VAL A 112 -11.09 -3.72 -17.27
CA VAL A 112 -11.45 -4.43 -16.03
C VAL A 112 -11.58 -3.42 -14.89
N VAL A 113 -12.62 -3.56 -14.07
CA VAL A 113 -12.75 -2.89 -12.77
C VAL A 113 -12.67 -3.98 -11.70
N MET A 114 -11.72 -3.84 -10.78
CA MET A 114 -11.53 -4.70 -9.62
C MET A 114 -12.01 -3.98 -8.37
N LEU A 115 -12.84 -4.65 -7.58
CA LEU A 115 -13.28 -4.19 -6.26
C LEU A 115 -12.65 -5.09 -5.20
N PHE A 116 -11.75 -4.54 -4.39
CA PHE A 116 -11.14 -5.27 -3.27
C PHE A 116 -12.06 -5.18 -2.06
N LEU A 117 -12.65 -6.31 -1.69
CA LEU A 117 -13.65 -6.38 -0.63
C LEU A 117 -13.54 -7.70 0.14
N ASP A 118 -13.38 -7.58 1.45
CA ASP A 118 -13.33 -8.70 2.40
C ASP A 118 -12.27 -9.77 2.03
N GLY A 119 -11.11 -9.32 1.51
CA GLY A 119 -9.98 -10.17 1.14
C GLY A 119 -10.04 -10.75 -0.27
N ASP A 120 -11.19 -10.62 -0.96
CA ASP A 120 -11.40 -11.11 -2.31
C ASP A 120 -11.35 -9.96 -3.33
N VAL A 121 -11.07 -10.31 -4.59
CA VAL A 121 -11.20 -9.42 -5.75
C VAL A 121 -12.51 -9.70 -6.45
N TRP A 122 -13.42 -8.74 -6.46
CA TRP A 122 -14.69 -8.82 -7.16
C TRP A 122 -14.60 -8.14 -8.53
N VAL A 123 -15.11 -8.81 -9.56
CA VAL A 123 -15.20 -8.27 -10.93
C VAL A 123 -16.56 -8.60 -11.56
N GLU A 124 -16.99 -7.81 -12.55
CA GLU A 124 -18.23 -8.10 -13.29
C GLU A 124 -18.05 -9.11 -14.42
N ARG A 125 -16.82 -9.22 -14.94
CA ARG A 125 -16.52 -10.04 -16.11
C ARG A 125 -15.19 -10.75 -15.95
N ARG A 126 -15.14 -11.99 -16.44
CA ARG A 126 -13.89 -12.75 -16.58
C ARG A 126 -13.13 -12.30 -17.82
N THR A 127 -11.82 -12.14 -17.68
CA THR A 127 -10.87 -11.84 -18.76
C THR A 127 -9.59 -12.64 -18.53
N ASP A 128 -8.84 -12.94 -19.59
CA ASP A 128 -7.55 -13.63 -19.44
C ASP A 128 -6.56 -12.81 -18.60
N TRP A 129 -6.68 -11.47 -18.65
CA TRP A 129 -5.86 -10.57 -17.85
C TRP A 129 -6.11 -10.75 -16.36
N ILE A 130 -7.37 -10.78 -15.92
CA ILE A 130 -7.67 -10.90 -14.47
C ILE A 130 -7.29 -12.27 -13.96
N ASP A 131 -7.53 -13.33 -14.73
CA ASP A 131 -7.13 -14.70 -14.38
C ASP A 131 -5.62 -14.78 -14.13
N GLY A 132 -4.82 -14.25 -15.06
CA GLY A 132 -3.37 -14.20 -14.91
C GLY A 132 -2.91 -13.28 -13.78
N TYR A 133 -3.62 -12.19 -13.48
CA TYR A 133 -3.31 -11.30 -12.37
C TYR A 133 -3.53 -11.99 -11.02
N VAL A 134 -4.69 -12.59 -10.80
CA VAL A 134 -5.03 -13.21 -9.51
C VAL A 134 -4.18 -14.45 -9.24
N GLU A 135 -3.83 -15.23 -10.27
CA GLU A 135 -2.89 -16.35 -10.15
C GLU A 135 -1.50 -15.87 -9.70
N ARG A 136 -0.92 -14.88 -10.39
CA ARG A 136 0.40 -14.33 -10.01
C ARG A 136 0.41 -13.73 -8.61
N MET A 137 -0.66 -13.02 -8.25
CA MET A 137 -0.76 -12.37 -6.94
C MET A 137 -1.19 -13.32 -5.83
N GLY A 138 -1.74 -14.50 -6.16
CA GLY A 138 -2.31 -15.45 -5.19
C GLY A 138 -3.59 -14.92 -4.55
N LEU A 139 -4.40 -14.19 -5.31
CA LEU A 139 -5.66 -13.59 -4.86
C LEU A 139 -6.84 -14.50 -5.23
N ALA A 140 -7.90 -14.46 -4.42
CA ALA A 140 -9.16 -15.11 -4.76
C ALA A 140 -10.04 -14.15 -5.58
N ILE A 141 -10.64 -14.68 -6.65
CA ILE A 141 -11.55 -13.92 -7.52
C ILE A 141 -13.00 -14.33 -7.28
N ARG A 142 -13.88 -13.33 -7.28
CA ARG A 142 -15.34 -13.47 -7.19
C ARG A 142 -15.99 -12.68 -8.33
N TYR A 143 -17.17 -13.13 -8.72
CA TYR A 143 -17.95 -12.50 -9.78
C TYR A 143 -19.25 -11.93 -9.20
N SER A 144 -19.61 -10.74 -9.64
CA SER A 144 -20.90 -10.10 -9.34
C SER A 144 -21.53 -9.64 -10.65
N ASP A 145 -22.85 -9.71 -10.76
CA ASP A 145 -23.55 -9.11 -11.90
C ASP A 145 -23.41 -7.58 -11.93
N SER A 146 -23.16 -6.97 -10.76
CA SER A 146 -23.01 -5.53 -10.63
C SER A 146 -22.18 -5.13 -9.42
N LEU A 147 -21.00 -4.56 -9.64
CA LEU A 147 -20.13 -4.07 -8.55
C LEU A 147 -20.75 -2.87 -7.84
N ILE A 148 -21.50 -2.02 -8.55
CA ILE A 148 -22.14 -0.84 -7.96
C ILE A 148 -23.15 -1.23 -6.87
N SER A 149 -23.77 -2.42 -6.97
CA SER A 149 -24.70 -2.94 -5.97
C SER A 149 -24.02 -3.29 -4.64
N MET A 150 -22.69 -3.38 -4.62
CA MET A 150 -21.87 -3.70 -3.46
C MET A 150 -21.25 -2.44 -2.83
N ALA A 151 -21.60 -1.25 -3.30
CA ALA A 151 -20.92 -0.01 -2.95
C ALA A 151 -21.04 0.36 -1.46
N ASP A 152 -22.09 -0.11 -0.79
CA ASP A 152 -22.38 0.15 0.63
C ASP A 152 -21.59 -0.76 1.59
N ARG A 153 -20.88 -1.77 1.05
CA ARG A 153 -20.11 -2.74 1.85
C ARG A 153 -18.74 -2.23 2.32
N GLY A 154 -18.36 -1.02 1.94
CA GLY A 154 -17.08 -0.42 2.32
C GLY A 154 -15.88 -1.19 1.78
N PRO A 155 -15.66 -1.18 0.45
CA PRO A 155 -14.48 -1.82 -0.13
C PRO A 155 -13.19 -1.12 0.31
N THR A 156 -12.08 -1.87 0.30
CA THR A 156 -10.76 -1.35 0.65
C THR A 156 -10.21 -0.47 -0.46
N SER A 157 -10.35 -0.91 -1.72
CA SER A 157 -9.84 -0.21 -2.91
C SER A 157 -10.66 -0.59 -4.15
N ILE A 158 -10.71 0.32 -5.13
CA ILE A 158 -11.16 0.05 -6.49
C ILE A 158 -9.99 0.27 -7.44
N VAL A 159 -9.76 -0.67 -8.35
CA VAL A 159 -8.70 -0.57 -9.36
C VAL A 159 -9.26 -0.76 -10.76
N GLY A 160 -9.10 0.25 -11.60
CA GLY A 160 -9.37 0.20 -13.03
C GLY A 160 -8.13 -0.19 -13.83
N VAL A 161 -8.31 -1.05 -14.84
CA VAL A 161 -7.23 -1.59 -15.68
C VAL A 161 -7.48 -1.27 -17.15
N GLY A 162 -6.54 -0.61 -17.82
CA GLY A 162 -6.69 -0.19 -19.21
C GLY A 162 -5.37 0.14 -19.87
N ASP A 163 -5.42 0.63 -21.11
CA ASP A 163 -4.23 1.20 -21.74
C ASP A 163 -3.83 2.53 -21.07
N PRO A 164 -2.55 2.95 -21.18
CA PRO A 164 -2.06 4.11 -20.44
C PRO A 164 -2.81 5.43 -20.71
N ALA A 165 -3.20 5.69 -21.96
CA ALA A 165 -3.89 6.94 -22.30
C ALA A 165 -5.31 6.97 -21.69
N THR A 166 -6.01 5.85 -21.74
CA THR A 166 -7.32 5.69 -21.09
C THR A 166 -7.23 5.87 -19.58
N ILE A 167 -6.21 5.29 -18.95
CA ILE A 167 -6.00 5.39 -17.50
C ILE A 167 -5.65 6.81 -17.07
N GLU A 168 -4.74 7.48 -17.77
CA GLU A 168 -4.38 8.87 -17.48
C GLU A 168 -5.61 9.81 -17.55
N ALA A 169 -6.46 9.62 -18.57
CA ALA A 169 -7.71 10.35 -18.69
C ALA A 169 -8.71 10.00 -17.57
N ALA A 170 -8.82 8.72 -17.19
CA ALA A 170 -9.69 8.26 -16.11
C ALA A 170 -9.25 8.83 -14.75
N VAL A 171 -7.95 8.79 -14.44
CA VAL A 171 -7.36 9.36 -13.21
C VAL A 171 -7.65 10.85 -13.13
N SER A 172 -7.43 11.60 -14.22
CA SER A 172 -7.71 13.04 -14.27
C SER A 172 -9.19 13.33 -14.03
N SER A 173 -10.08 12.60 -14.73
CA SER A 173 -11.52 12.72 -14.55
C SER A 173 -11.97 12.39 -13.13
N LEU A 174 -11.44 11.32 -12.53
CA LEU A 174 -11.82 10.87 -11.19
C LEU A 174 -11.31 11.80 -10.10
N ARG A 175 -10.11 12.37 -10.23
CA ARG A 175 -9.61 13.40 -9.31
C ARG A 175 -10.54 14.61 -9.28
N THR A 176 -10.97 15.09 -10.45
CA THR A 176 -11.93 16.20 -10.54
C THR A 176 -13.30 15.82 -10.01
N GLN A 177 -13.78 14.61 -10.30
CA GLN A 177 -15.07 14.17 -9.78
C GLN A 177 -15.00 14.06 -8.26
N LEU A 178 -14.15 13.19 -7.74
CA LEU A 178 -14.10 12.88 -6.31
C LEU A 178 -13.69 14.08 -5.45
N ASP A 179 -13.02 15.10 -6.00
CA ASP A 179 -12.78 16.41 -5.35
C ASP A 179 -12.30 16.29 -3.90
N GLY A 180 -11.27 15.44 -3.68
CA GLY A 180 -10.70 15.20 -2.36
C GLY A 180 -11.53 14.31 -1.43
N SER A 181 -12.64 13.71 -1.89
CA SER A 181 -13.38 12.70 -1.10
C SER A 181 -12.76 11.31 -1.12
N ALA A 182 -11.76 11.08 -1.98
CA ALA A 182 -11.02 9.84 -2.12
C ALA A 182 -9.60 10.11 -2.63
N LEU A 183 -8.68 9.20 -2.33
CA LEU A 183 -7.33 9.17 -2.87
C LEU A 183 -7.37 8.49 -4.24
N VAL A 184 -6.84 9.14 -5.28
CA VAL A 184 -6.78 8.58 -6.64
C VAL A 184 -5.32 8.56 -7.12
N THR A 185 -4.75 7.36 -7.25
CA THR A 185 -3.35 7.16 -7.66
C THR A 185 -3.24 6.43 -9.00
N HIS A 186 -2.01 6.46 -9.52
CA HIS A 186 -1.63 5.90 -10.81
C HIS A 186 -0.21 5.34 -10.67
N SER A 187 -0.05 4.26 -9.89
CA SER A 187 1.27 3.66 -9.62
C SER A 187 1.90 3.05 -10.88
N LEU A 188 1.11 2.33 -11.68
CA LEU A 188 1.55 1.74 -12.94
C LEU A 188 0.80 2.35 -14.13
N PRO A 189 1.42 2.52 -15.31
CA PRO A 189 0.81 3.17 -16.46
C PRO A 189 -0.59 2.63 -16.82
N ASN A 190 -0.86 1.36 -16.57
CA ASN A 190 -2.10 0.68 -16.91
C ASN A 190 -3.12 0.55 -15.75
N LEU A 191 -2.89 1.19 -14.59
CA LEU A 191 -3.74 1.10 -13.40
C LEU A 191 -4.25 2.46 -12.91
N CYS A 192 -5.54 2.57 -12.63
CA CYS A 192 -6.11 3.66 -11.85
C CYS A 192 -6.57 3.09 -10.51
N GLU A 193 -6.04 3.59 -9.41
CA GLU A 193 -6.34 3.09 -8.07
C GLU A 193 -7.14 4.15 -7.32
N VAL A 194 -8.14 3.72 -6.57
CA VAL A 194 -8.99 4.58 -5.75
C VAL A 194 -9.13 3.98 -4.36
N GLU A 195 -8.67 4.74 -3.37
CA GLU A 195 -8.74 4.43 -1.95
C GLU A 195 -9.48 5.55 -1.19
N ALA A 196 -9.83 5.29 0.07
CA ALA A 196 -10.42 6.33 0.91
C ALA A 196 -9.45 7.51 1.10
N ILE A 197 -9.95 8.73 1.28
CA ILE A 197 -9.09 9.92 1.47
C ILE A 197 -8.20 9.83 2.73
N GLY A 198 -8.61 9.04 3.73
CA GLY A 198 -7.80 8.75 4.90
C GLY A 198 -6.77 7.62 4.70
N ALA A 199 -6.67 7.05 3.50
CA ALA A 199 -5.50 6.28 3.09
C ALA A 199 -4.29 7.22 2.90
N GLY A 200 -3.13 6.66 2.59
CA GLY A 200 -1.84 7.34 2.55
C GLY A 200 -0.81 6.57 3.36
N LYS A 201 0.35 6.29 2.75
CA LYS A 201 1.44 5.55 3.41
C LYS A 201 1.94 6.32 4.64
N ASP A 202 2.08 7.64 4.53
CA ASP A 202 2.42 8.56 5.63
C ASP A 202 1.45 8.44 6.82
N LEU A 203 0.15 8.55 6.56
CA LEU A 203 -0.88 8.46 7.62
C LEU A 203 -0.90 7.08 8.28
N ALA A 204 -0.65 6.03 7.50
CA ALA A 204 -0.58 4.67 8.02
C ALA A 204 0.69 4.43 8.86
N VAL A 205 1.84 4.94 8.42
CA VAL A 205 3.10 4.86 9.18
C VAL A 205 3.00 5.68 10.46
N GLU A 206 2.41 6.87 10.41
CA GLU A 206 2.16 7.70 11.60
C GLU A 206 1.27 6.98 12.62
N HIS A 207 0.18 6.37 12.15
CA HIS A 207 -0.71 5.59 12.99
C HIS A 207 0.03 4.39 13.63
N LEU A 208 0.83 3.69 12.83
CA LEU A 208 1.62 2.55 13.31
C LEU A 208 2.66 2.97 14.34
N ALA A 209 3.43 4.03 14.08
CA ALA A 209 4.43 4.56 15.01
C ALA A 209 3.78 4.92 16.36
N THR A 210 2.64 5.62 16.32
CA THR A 210 1.86 5.98 17.52
C THR A 210 1.43 4.74 18.30
N ARG A 211 0.94 3.70 17.61
CA ARG A 211 0.52 2.43 18.23
C ARG A 211 1.67 1.69 18.89
N LEU A 212 2.87 1.79 18.34
CA LEU A 212 4.10 1.19 18.88
C LEU A 212 4.77 2.06 19.96
N GLY A 213 4.25 3.27 20.24
CA GLY A 213 4.89 4.22 21.15
C GLY A 213 6.19 4.82 20.62
N ILE A 214 6.38 4.81 19.30
CA ILE A 214 7.57 5.30 18.60
C ILE A 214 7.29 6.73 18.12
N THR A 215 8.21 7.66 18.41
CA THR A 215 8.06 9.04 17.94
C THR A 215 8.51 9.17 16.49
N LYS A 216 7.97 10.15 15.76
CA LYS A 216 8.38 10.47 14.39
C LYS A 216 9.90 10.55 14.21
N ALA A 217 10.63 11.13 15.18
CA ALA A 217 12.08 11.27 15.12
C ALA A 217 12.82 9.91 15.05
N ASN A 218 12.20 8.84 15.54
CA ASN A 218 12.74 7.48 15.54
C ASN A 218 12.24 6.63 14.36
N VAL A 219 11.60 7.24 13.36
CA VAL A 219 11.13 6.55 12.15
C VAL A 219 12.06 6.82 10.97
N VAL A 220 12.43 5.77 10.27
CA VAL A 220 13.05 5.80 8.93
C VAL A 220 12.00 5.41 7.91
N ALA A 221 11.86 6.17 6.83
CA ALA A 221 11.05 5.80 5.68
C ALA A 221 11.89 5.75 4.42
N VAL A 222 11.72 4.70 3.62
CA VAL A 222 12.44 4.50 2.37
C VAL A 222 11.43 4.30 1.24
N GLY A 223 11.61 5.03 0.15
CA GLY A 223 10.77 4.95 -1.04
C GLY A 223 11.50 5.45 -2.29
N ASP A 224 10.89 5.25 -3.45
CA ASP A 224 11.46 5.66 -4.73
C ASP A 224 10.44 6.37 -5.64
N GLU A 225 9.15 6.21 -5.42
CA GLU A 225 8.11 6.81 -6.26
C GLU A 225 7.49 8.06 -5.63
N LYS A 226 6.84 8.87 -6.48
CA LYS A 226 6.03 10.02 -6.05
C LYS A 226 5.00 9.69 -4.97
N GLY A 227 4.49 8.45 -4.93
CA GLY A 227 3.56 7.97 -3.92
C GLY A 227 4.16 7.84 -2.51
N ASP A 228 5.50 7.76 -2.41
CA ASP A 228 6.22 7.62 -1.14
C ASP A 228 6.63 8.96 -0.53
N ARG A 229 6.60 10.02 -1.35
CA ARG A 229 7.11 11.34 -0.98
C ARG A 229 6.61 11.82 0.39
N THR A 230 5.30 11.76 0.64
CA THR A 230 4.74 12.23 1.91
C THR A 230 5.23 11.40 3.09
N MET A 231 5.41 10.08 2.91
CA MET A 231 5.93 9.18 3.94
C MET A 231 7.42 9.47 4.23
N VAL A 232 8.22 9.66 3.17
CA VAL A 232 9.64 10.01 3.24
C VAL A 232 9.85 11.37 3.90
N GLU A 233 9.08 12.40 3.50
CA GLU A 233 9.11 13.74 4.11
C GLU A 233 8.59 13.73 5.56
N TRP A 234 7.64 12.86 5.88
CA TRP A 234 7.08 12.76 7.23
C TRP A 234 8.03 12.06 8.21
N ALA A 235 8.89 11.14 7.79
CA ALA A 235 9.75 10.40 8.72
C ALA A 235 10.82 11.27 9.42
N GLY A 236 11.35 10.79 10.54
CA GLY A 236 12.50 11.41 11.21
C GLY A 236 13.77 11.35 10.35
N LEU A 237 13.91 10.30 9.55
CA LEU A 237 14.86 10.20 8.45
C LEU A 237 14.14 9.62 7.22
N GLY A 238 13.95 10.47 6.20
CA GLY A 238 13.52 10.04 4.88
C GLY A 238 14.71 9.65 4.01
N VAL A 239 14.60 8.54 3.28
CA VAL A 239 15.60 8.08 2.31
C VAL A 239 14.91 7.85 0.96
N ALA A 240 15.39 8.54 -0.06
CA ALA A 240 14.97 8.29 -1.45
C ALA A 240 15.99 7.38 -2.14
N ILE A 241 15.52 6.41 -2.93
CA ILE A 241 16.38 5.51 -3.70
C ILE A 241 16.96 6.24 -4.92
N GLU A 242 18.25 6.01 -5.19
CA GLU A 242 18.91 6.54 -6.37
C GLU A 242 18.24 6.01 -7.66
N GLY A 243 17.87 6.93 -8.56
CA GLY A 243 17.17 6.59 -9.80
C GLY A 243 15.64 6.49 -9.65
N GLY A 244 15.09 6.77 -8.46
CA GLY A 244 13.67 6.99 -8.25
C GLY A 244 13.16 8.30 -8.89
N ASP A 245 11.89 8.62 -8.63
CA ASP A 245 11.25 9.85 -9.08
C ASP A 245 12.07 11.08 -8.62
N PRO A 246 12.30 12.07 -9.49
CA PRO A 246 13.12 13.24 -9.15
C PRO A 246 12.48 14.23 -8.16
N GLU A 247 11.17 14.13 -7.87
CA GLU A 247 10.42 15.00 -6.96
C GLU A 247 10.17 14.43 -5.56
#